data_AF-A0A844IPU3-F1
#
_entry.id   AF-A0A844IPU3-F1
#
_cell.length_a   1.000
_cell.length_b   1.000
_cell.length_c   1.000
_cell.angle_alpha   90.00
_cell.angle_beta   90.00
_cell.angle_gamma   90.00
#
_symmetry.space_group_name_H-M   'P 1'
#
loop_
_entity.id
_entity.type
_entity.pdbx_description
1 polymer ?
#
loop_
_entity_poly.entity_id
_entity_poly.type
_entity_poly.pdbx_seq_one_letter_code
_entity_poly.pdbx_strand_id
1 'polypeptide(L)'
;MKCNKIFRLSSLRTSIHLDGCNVTHYQELHKFSSEAEAEAFFNQSIQELLTHGWYDIESVTVDENNKDLTPDELYGMFLELKNQVDEFANAIIKPYIEITPSSTTETTLWQSKFGGLPYLPKNTTYPEAPDGTPLHLLAQINFAETPKLEDLPEKGILQFYIEAGGETAYGIEEYPQLKQTTFRVIYFPEPDLNIDNLLDNFDFLPPGIGLPLLDCLGLNFAIKSTPMSASDYRFRNLVKSHFPIFQQDNLTKAMENSLEELVDDFLNEYEEKYEESLGGHCLGGYPAFVQNDDRADLQEEEGYDFLLLQMNSDDEHSIMWGDEGVGNFYIQPSALKRLDFSQILYTYNCC
;
A
#
# COMPACT_ATOMS: atom_id res chain seq x y z
N MET A 1 9.86 -39.50 -31.21
CA MET A 1 10.19 -38.11 -30.83
C MET A 1 9.36 -37.83 -29.59
N LYS A 2 9.97 -37.53 -28.44
CA LYS A 2 9.21 -37.05 -27.28
C LYS A 2 8.57 -35.73 -27.71
N CYS A 3 7.25 -35.66 -27.73
CA CYS A 3 6.53 -34.45 -28.07
C CYS A 3 6.39 -33.64 -26.77
N ASN A 4 7.37 -32.76 -26.50
CA ASN A 4 7.15 -31.71 -25.50
C ASN A 4 6.23 -30.69 -26.16
N LYS A 5 5.04 -30.51 -25.60
CA LYS A 5 4.11 -29.44 -25.98
C LYS A 5 3.84 -28.58 -24.74
N ILE A 6 4.00 -27.28 -24.89
CA ILE A 6 3.76 -26.31 -23.83
C ILE A 6 2.74 -25.32 -24.37
N PHE A 7 1.70 -25.06 -23.59
CA PHE A 7 0.76 -23.99 -23.86
C PHE A 7 0.85 -23.00 -22.71
N ARG A 8 1.24 -21.78 -23.07
CA ARG A 8 1.39 -20.66 -22.14
C ARG A 8 0.23 -19.70 -22.36
N LEU A 9 -0.39 -19.33 -21.26
CA LEU A 9 -1.25 -18.16 -21.22
C LEU A 9 -0.40 -16.92 -20.92
N SER A 10 -1.05 -15.76 -20.85
CA SER A 10 -0.47 -14.45 -20.55
C SER A 10 0.34 -14.33 -19.24
N SER A 11 0.54 -15.45 -18.52
CA SER A 11 1.18 -15.52 -17.21
C SER A 11 1.81 -16.91 -17.02
N LEU A 12 2.98 -16.97 -16.37
CA LEU A 12 3.67 -18.21 -15.95
C LEU A 12 2.86 -19.01 -14.92
N ARG A 13 1.85 -18.39 -14.29
CA ARG A 13 0.93 -18.99 -13.31
C ARG A 13 0.01 -20.04 -13.92
N THR A 14 -0.33 -19.87 -15.20
CA THR A 14 -1.25 -20.75 -15.92
C THR A 14 -0.55 -21.36 -17.13
N SER A 15 0.51 -22.11 -16.86
CA SER A 15 1.16 -22.96 -17.85
C SER A 15 0.56 -24.37 -17.81
N ILE A 16 0.34 -24.95 -18.98
CA ILE A 16 0.10 -26.38 -19.12
C ILE A 16 1.22 -27.01 -19.94
N HIS A 17 1.82 -28.05 -19.39
CA HIS A 17 2.99 -28.70 -19.96
C HIS A 17 2.75 -30.19 -20.12
N LEU A 18 2.89 -30.69 -21.35
CA LEU A 18 2.87 -32.10 -21.69
C LEU A 18 4.30 -32.62 -21.90
N ASP A 19 4.75 -33.55 -21.05
CA ASP A 19 5.99 -34.33 -21.20
C ASP A 19 5.69 -35.84 -21.15
N GLY A 20 5.62 -36.45 -22.34
CA GLY A 20 5.32 -37.87 -22.51
C GLY A 20 3.94 -38.22 -21.94
N CYS A 21 3.91 -39.01 -20.87
CA CYS A 21 2.68 -39.40 -20.18
C CYS A 21 2.31 -38.49 -19.01
N ASN A 22 2.95 -37.34 -18.84
CA ASN A 22 2.67 -36.41 -17.74
C ASN A 22 2.13 -35.09 -18.29
N VAL A 23 1.13 -34.53 -17.61
CA VAL A 23 0.69 -33.15 -17.82
C VAL A 23 0.79 -32.38 -16.52
N THR A 24 1.50 -31.27 -16.50
CA THR A 24 1.47 -30.32 -15.39
C THR A 24 0.45 -29.23 -15.74
N HIS A 25 -0.57 -29.03 -14.90
CA HIS A 25 -1.62 -28.03 -15.12
C HIS A 25 -1.96 -27.37 -13.77
N TYR A 26 -2.00 -26.04 -13.69
CA TYR A 26 -2.26 -25.30 -12.45
C TYR A 26 -1.45 -25.81 -11.24
N GLN A 27 -0.14 -26.05 -11.44
CA GLN A 27 0.77 -26.51 -10.38
C GLN A 27 0.52 -27.97 -9.92
N GLU A 28 -0.38 -28.72 -10.56
CA GLU A 28 -0.61 -30.14 -10.30
C GLU A 28 0.01 -31.02 -11.40
N LEU A 29 0.71 -32.08 -10.98
CA LEU A 29 1.26 -33.09 -11.90
C LEU A 29 0.25 -34.23 -12.10
N HIS A 30 -0.31 -34.33 -13.30
CA HIS A 30 -1.18 -35.42 -13.73
C HIS A 30 -0.36 -36.48 -14.49
N LYS A 31 -0.41 -37.73 -14.02
CA LYS A 31 0.29 -38.86 -14.66
C LYS A 31 -0.71 -39.77 -15.35
N PHE A 32 -0.46 -40.06 -16.62
CA PHE A 32 -1.32 -40.89 -17.48
C PHE A 32 -0.65 -42.21 -17.83
N SER A 33 -1.45 -43.17 -18.27
CA SER A 33 -0.93 -44.50 -18.63
C SER A 33 -0.37 -44.54 -20.06
N SER A 34 -0.71 -43.54 -20.88
CA SER A 34 -0.23 -43.39 -22.25
C SER A 34 -0.10 -41.93 -22.66
N GLU A 35 0.72 -41.67 -23.69
CA GLU A 35 0.88 -40.33 -24.27
C GLU A 35 -0.44 -39.81 -24.88
N ALA A 36 -1.28 -40.69 -25.41
CA ALA A 36 -2.57 -40.31 -26.00
C ALA A 36 -3.57 -39.77 -24.95
N GLU A 37 -3.58 -40.35 -23.75
CA GLU A 37 -4.39 -39.87 -22.63
C GLU A 37 -3.89 -38.51 -22.13
N ALA A 38 -2.57 -38.36 -22.01
CA ALA A 38 -1.94 -37.11 -21.62
C ALA A 38 -2.22 -35.99 -22.65
N GLU A 39 -2.12 -36.29 -23.95
CA GLU A 39 -2.42 -35.34 -25.03
C GLU A 39 -3.91 -34.97 -25.08
N ALA A 40 -4.82 -35.89 -24.77
CA ALA A 40 -6.25 -35.59 -24.68
C ALA A 40 -6.56 -34.64 -23.52
N PHE A 41 -6.00 -34.90 -22.33
CA PHE A 41 -6.14 -34.02 -21.17
C PHE A 41 -5.53 -32.63 -21.45
N PHE A 42 -4.31 -32.59 -21.99
CA PHE A 42 -3.63 -31.34 -22.37
C PHE A 42 -4.51 -30.49 -23.30
N ASN A 43 -5.03 -31.07 -24.37
CA ASN A 43 -5.88 -30.34 -25.32
C ASN A 43 -7.21 -29.91 -24.70
N GLN A 44 -7.82 -30.74 -23.84
CA GLN A 44 -9.06 -30.39 -23.15
C GLN A 44 -8.87 -29.20 -22.21
N SER A 45 -7.82 -29.23 -21.39
CA SER A 45 -7.49 -28.16 -20.45
C SER A 45 -7.21 -26.85 -21.18
N ILE A 46 -6.52 -26.88 -22.33
CA ILE A 46 -6.37 -25.69 -23.19
C ILE A 46 -7.73 -25.13 -23.62
N GLN A 47 -8.65 -25.98 -24.07
CA GLN A 47 -9.98 -25.52 -24.50
C GLN A 47 -10.81 -24.95 -23.34
N GLU A 48 -10.72 -25.54 -22.15
CA GLU A 48 -11.34 -25.02 -20.93
C GLU A 48 -10.79 -23.63 -20.59
N LEU A 49 -9.47 -23.47 -20.61
CA LEU A 49 -8.80 -22.18 -20.39
C LEU A 49 -9.26 -21.11 -21.39
N LEU A 50 -9.26 -21.42 -22.69
CA LEU A 50 -9.74 -20.50 -23.73
C LEU A 50 -11.22 -20.11 -23.53
N THR A 51 -12.05 -21.04 -23.04
CA THR A 51 -13.47 -20.76 -22.75
C THR A 51 -13.65 -19.83 -21.55
N HIS A 52 -12.73 -19.83 -20.59
CA HIS A 52 -12.73 -18.92 -19.44
C HIS A 52 -12.14 -17.53 -19.76
N GLY A 53 -11.91 -17.21 -21.04
CA GLY A 53 -11.47 -15.89 -21.49
C GLY A 53 -9.95 -15.70 -21.52
N TRP A 54 -9.18 -16.77 -21.29
CA TRP A 54 -7.74 -16.73 -21.48
C TRP A 54 -7.40 -16.74 -22.98
N TYR A 55 -6.37 -16.00 -23.41
CA TYR A 55 -5.97 -15.91 -24.81
C TYR A 55 -4.50 -16.32 -25.00
N ASP A 56 -4.25 -16.97 -26.14
CA ASP A 56 -2.91 -17.33 -26.65
C ASP A 56 -2.21 -16.05 -27.11
N ILE A 57 -1.09 -15.67 -26.50
CA ILE A 57 -0.37 -14.45 -26.92
C ILE A 57 0.62 -14.75 -28.04
N GLU A 58 1.20 -15.95 -28.12
CA GLU A 58 2.09 -16.31 -29.24
C GLU A 58 2.46 -17.80 -29.16
N SER A 59 2.21 -18.55 -30.23
CA SER A 59 2.89 -19.82 -30.43
C SER A 59 4.39 -19.55 -30.55
N VAL A 60 5.15 -19.73 -29.47
CA VAL A 60 6.61 -19.62 -29.52
C VAL A 60 7.12 -20.74 -30.44
N THR A 61 7.43 -20.39 -31.69
CA THR A 61 8.23 -21.29 -32.53
C THR A 61 9.59 -21.38 -31.88
N VAL A 62 9.94 -22.57 -31.37
CA VAL A 62 11.27 -22.87 -30.86
C VAL A 62 12.24 -22.77 -32.03
N ASP A 63 12.78 -21.58 -32.29
CA ASP A 63 14.00 -21.48 -33.08
C ASP A 63 15.13 -22.00 -32.20
N GLU A 64 15.56 -23.24 -32.43
CA GLU A 64 16.61 -23.92 -31.66
C GLU A 64 17.96 -23.18 -31.66
N ASN A 65 18.08 -22.06 -32.39
CA ASN A 65 19.25 -21.18 -32.42
C ASN A 65 19.10 -19.90 -31.57
N ASN A 66 17.94 -19.65 -30.96
CA ASN A 66 17.74 -18.44 -30.18
C ASN A 66 18.26 -18.62 -28.75
N LYS A 67 19.09 -17.68 -28.27
CA LYS A 67 19.74 -17.71 -26.94
C LYS A 67 18.81 -17.20 -25.81
N ASP A 68 17.51 -17.27 -26.03
CA ASP A 68 16.52 -16.74 -25.10
C ASP A 68 16.10 -17.82 -24.10
N LEU A 69 15.59 -17.38 -22.94
CA LEU A 69 15.10 -18.29 -21.89
C LEU A 69 13.92 -19.09 -22.43
N THR A 70 14.01 -20.41 -22.34
CA THR A 70 12.94 -21.30 -22.75
C THR A 70 11.74 -21.18 -21.81
N PRO A 71 10.56 -21.59 -22.29
CA PRO A 71 9.38 -21.69 -21.45
C PRO A 71 9.55 -22.47 -20.14
N ASP A 72 10.28 -23.58 -20.18
CA ASP A 72 10.48 -24.42 -19.00
C ASP A 72 11.46 -23.78 -18.01
N GLU A 73 12.48 -23.08 -18.50
CA GLU A 73 13.45 -22.35 -17.67
C GLU A 73 12.74 -21.24 -16.88
N LEU A 74 11.97 -20.38 -17.54
CA LEU A 74 11.22 -19.31 -16.87
C LEU A 74 10.23 -19.84 -15.82
N TYR A 75 9.57 -20.97 -16.10
CA TYR A 75 8.66 -21.58 -15.13
C TYR A 75 9.41 -22.16 -13.94
N GLY A 76 10.56 -22.83 -14.17
CA GLY A 76 11.43 -23.28 -13.09
C GLY A 76 11.89 -22.12 -12.20
N MET A 77 12.28 -21.00 -12.83
CA MET A 77 12.67 -19.77 -12.13
C MET A 77 11.51 -19.20 -11.30
N PHE A 78 10.29 -19.17 -11.85
CA PHE A 78 9.09 -18.76 -11.10
C PHE A 78 8.85 -19.63 -9.87
N LEU A 79 8.95 -20.96 -10.00
CA LEU A 79 8.80 -21.87 -8.86
C LEU A 79 9.87 -21.64 -7.79
N GLU A 80 11.11 -21.36 -8.18
CA GLU A 80 12.18 -21.02 -7.24
C GLU A 80 11.89 -19.74 -6.45
N LEU A 81 11.37 -18.71 -7.12
CA LEU A 81 10.95 -17.45 -6.48
C LEU A 81 9.74 -17.65 -5.56
N LYS A 82 8.71 -18.34 -6.06
CA LYS A 82 7.49 -18.66 -5.30
C LYS A 82 7.80 -19.41 -4.01
N ASN A 83 8.72 -20.37 -4.05
CA ASN A 83 9.13 -21.13 -2.86
C ASN A 83 9.85 -20.27 -1.80
N GLN A 84 10.34 -19.08 -2.18
CA GLN A 84 11.01 -18.12 -1.28
C GLN A 84 10.10 -16.96 -0.87
N VAL A 85 8.81 -16.95 -1.28
CA VAL A 85 7.92 -15.81 -1.02
C VAL A 85 7.77 -15.49 0.47
N ASP A 86 7.69 -16.50 1.33
CA ASP A 86 7.60 -16.31 2.79
C ASP A 86 8.91 -15.79 3.39
N GLU A 87 10.05 -16.27 2.90
CA GLU A 87 11.36 -15.79 3.35
C GLU A 87 11.55 -14.33 2.95
N PHE A 88 11.21 -13.98 1.71
CA PHE A 88 11.24 -12.62 1.21
C PHE A 88 10.31 -11.70 2.02
N ALA A 89 9.05 -12.08 2.22
CA ALA A 89 8.09 -11.31 3.02
C ALA A 89 8.64 -11.04 4.43
N ASN A 90 9.14 -12.08 5.11
CA ASN A 90 9.73 -11.95 6.44
C ASN A 90 10.95 -11.02 6.47
N ALA A 91 11.77 -11.03 5.42
CA ALA A 91 12.96 -10.17 5.31
C ALA A 91 12.62 -8.68 5.17
N ILE A 92 11.39 -8.35 4.76
CA ILE A 92 10.93 -6.97 4.51
C ILE A 92 9.87 -6.51 5.50
N ILE A 93 9.58 -7.28 6.56
CA ILE A 93 8.65 -6.87 7.62
C ILE A 93 9.14 -5.60 8.32
N LYS A 94 8.23 -4.64 8.53
CA LYS A 94 8.47 -3.48 9.39
C LYS A 94 7.44 -3.37 10.51
N PRO A 95 7.85 -2.92 11.71
CA PRO A 95 6.91 -2.59 12.77
C PRO A 95 6.14 -1.32 12.41
N TYR A 96 4.92 -1.24 12.92
CA TYR A 96 4.05 -0.07 12.85
C TYR A 96 3.18 0.02 14.10
N ILE A 97 2.58 1.20 14.31
CA ILE A 97 1.58 1.40 15.36
C ILE A 97 0.21 1.26 14.72
N GLU A 98 -0.49 0.16 15.05
CA GLU A 98 -1.90 0.00 14.77
C GLU A 98 -2.72 0.97 15.62
N ILE A 99 -3.69 1.63 14.99
CA ILE A 99 -4.65 2.50 15.63
C ILE A 99 -6.02 1.80 15.62
N THR A 100 -6.63 1.67 16.80
CA THR A 100 -8.02 1.20 16.92
C THR A 100 -8.86 2.31 17.51
N PRO A 101 -9.85 2.85 16.77
CA PRO A 101 -10.78 3.79 17.34
C PRO A 101 -11.56 3.14 18.49
N SER A 102 -11.88 3.93 19.50
CA SER A 102 -12.78 3.55 20.58
C SER A 102 -14.09 4.29 20.39
N SER A 103 -15.21 3.67 20.74
CA SER A 103 -16.54 4.30 20.67
C SER A 103 -16.75 5.44 21.70
N THR A 104 -15.68 5.92 22.35
CA THR A 104 -15.77 6.99 23.35
C THR A 104 -15.73 8.34 22.65
N THR A 105 -16.79 9.12 22.83
CA THR A 105 -16.95 10.47 22.25
C THR A 105 -16.41 11.60 23.13
N GLU A 106 -16.02 11.29 24.37
CA GLU A 106 -15.44 12.24 25.32
C GLU A 106 -13.93 12.06 25.41
N THR A 107 -13.19 12.96 24.77
CA THR A 107 -11.72 13.05 24.88
C THR A 107 -11.32 14.41 25.45
N THR A 108 -10.24 14.46 26.23
CA THR A 108 -9.63 15.75 26.59
C THR A 108 -9.05 16.41 25.35
N LEU A 109 -8.76 17.73 25.39
CA LEU A 109 -8.19 18.44 24.25
C LEU A 109 -6.85 17.83 23.78
N TRP A 110 -6.08 17.20 24.66
CA TRP A 110 -4.74 16.65 24.37
C TRP A 110 -4.68 15.14 24.17
N GLN A 111 -5.80 14.42 24.29
CA GLN A 111 -5.83 12.98 24.02
C GLN A 111 -5.76 12.68 22.53
N SER A 112 -5.25 11.51 22.17
CA SER A 112 -5.27 11.04 20.79
C SER A 112 -6.70 10.74 20.34
N LYS A 113 -7.06 11.23 19.16
CA LYS A 113 -8.42 11.16 18.63
C LYS A 113 -8.46 11.21 17.10
N PHE A 114 -9.51 10.64 16.52
CA PHE A 114 -10.02 11.04 15.21
C PHE A 114 -11.18 12.01 15.40
N GLY A 115 -11.25 13.04 14.56
CA GLY A 115 -12.23 14.10 14.64
C GLY A 115 -12.20 14.87 15.96
N GLY A 116 -13.31 15.56 16.25
CA GLY A 116 -13.49 16.36 17.47
C GLY A 116 -12.67 17.65 17.51
N LEU A 117 -12.44 18.16 18.73
CA LEU A 117 -11.77 19.44 18.95
C LEU A 117 -10.28 19.26 19.28
N PRO A 118 -9.40 20.09 18.69
CA PRO A 118 -7.95 19.96 18.84
C PRO A 118 -7.43 20.54 20.14
N TYR A 119 -6.26 20.06 20.55
CA TYR A 119 -5.36 20.80 21.42
C TYR A 119 -4.92 22.09 20.71
N LEU A 120 -5.14 23.26 21.31
CA LEU A 120 -4.60 24.50 20.76
C LEU A 120 -4.30 25.50 21.87
N PRO A 121 -3.05 25.98 22.02
CA PRO A 121 -2.75 27.06 22.96
C PRO A 121 -3.47 28.35 22.58
N LYS A 122 -3.92 29.15 23.57
CA LYS A 122 -4.66 30.42 23.33
C LYS A 122 -3.92 31.44 22.46
N ASN A 123 -2.59 31.37 22.38
CA ASN A 123 -1.75 32.30 21.61
C ASN A 123 -1.32 31.73 20.25
N THR A 124 -1.92 30.63 19.79
CA THR A 124 -1.64 30.02 18.49
C THR A 124 -2.75 30.37 17.51
N THR A 125 -2.37 30.80 16.30
CA THR A 125 -3.33 31.03 15.22
C THR A 125 -3.93 29.69 14.78
N TYR A 126 -5.26 29.64 14.68
CA TYR A 126 -5.97 28.47 14.20
C TYR A 126 -5.63 28.20 12.71
N PRO A 127 -5.49 26.94 12.27
CA PRO A 127 -5.21 26.65 10.86
C PRO A 127 -6.38 27.01 9.96
N GLU A 128 -6.11 27.85 8.96
CA GLU A 128 -7.07 28.32 7.96
C GLU A 128 -6.57 28.01 6.54
N ALA A 129 -7.52 27.79 5.64
CA ALA A 129 -7.32 27.79 4.19
C ALA A 129 -6.97 29.20 3.67
N PRO A 130 -6.48 29.35 2.42
CA PRO A 130 -6.07 30.65 1.87
C PRO A 130 -7.17 31.72 1.82
N ASP A 131 -8.44 31.31 1.79
CA ASP A 131 -9.61 32.19 1.81
C ASP A 131 -10.04 32.61 3.23
N GLY A 132 -9.35 32.13 4.27
CA GLY A 132 -9.65 32.36 5.68
C GLY A 132 -10.63 31.35 6.29
N THR A 133 -11.05 30.32 5.55
CA THR A 133 -11.93 29.27 6.07
C THR A 133 -11.16 28.42 7.10
N PRO A 134 -11.65 28.28 8.35
CA PRO A 134 -11.02 27.41 9.34
C PRO A 134 -11.03 25.93 8.90
N LEU A 135 -9.89 25.24 9.06
CA LEU A 135 -9.78 23.80 8.77
C LEU A 135 -10.28 22.96 9.95
N HIS A 136 -10.77 21.75 9.68
CA HIS A 136 -11.24 20.83 10.72
C HIS A 136 -10.17 19.84 11.10
N LEU A 137 -10.14 19.45 12.38
CA LEU A 137 -9.27 18.38 12.85
C LEU A 137 -9.73 17.05 12.26
N LEU A 138 -8.86 16.39 11.50
CA LEU A 138 -9.03 15.02 11.03
C LEU A 138 -8.56 14.04 12.10
N ALA A 139 -7.35 14.25 12.60
CA ALA A 139 -6.71 13.37 13.58
C ALA A 139 -5.74 14.15 14.47
N GLN A 140 -5.60 13.67 15.70
CA GLN A 140 -4.59 14.13 16.65
C GLN A 140 -3.95 12.91 17.32
N ILE A 141 -2.63 12.88 17.35
CA ILE A 141 -1.83 11.84 17.99
C ILE A 141 -0.99 12.47 19.08
N ASN A 142 -1.21 12.05 20.32
CA ASN A 142 -0.34 12.39 21.44
C ASN A 142 0.68 11.25 21.62
N PHE A 143 1.94 11.50 21.28
CA PHE A 143 2.98 10.48 21.32
C PHE A 143 3.29 9.96 22.73
N ALA A 144 2.83 10.64 23.80
CA ALA A 144 2.89 10.10 25.15
C ALA A 144 1.95 8.90 25.38
N GLU A 145 0.95 8.69 24.50
CA GLU A 145 -0.03 7.62 24.56
C GLU A 145 0.32 6.45 23.62
N THR A 146 1.25 6.66 22.69
CA THR A 146 1.65 5.65 21.70
C THR A 146 2.77 4.75 22.24
N PRO A 147 2.82 3.46 21.85
CA PRO A 147 4.04 2.68 22.05
C PRO A 147 5.21 3.29 21.27
N LYS A 148 6.44 3.00 21.69
CA LYS A 148 7.63 3.48 20.99
C LYS A 148 7.76 2.79 19.64
N LEU A 149 7.92 3.58 18.58
CA LEU A 149 8.32 3.14 17.25
C LEU A 149 9.56 3.93 16.83
N GLU A 150 10.48 3.29 16.13
CA GLU A 150 11.66 3.97 15.58
C GLU A 150 11.22 5.12 14.66
N ASP A 151 12.03 6.19 14.62
CA ASP A 151 11.82 7.44 13.88
C ASP A 151 10.62 8.32 14.31
N LEU A 152 9.61 7.79 15.03
CA LEU A 152 8.54 8.62 15.59
C LEU A 152 8.98 9.38 16.86
N PRO A 153 8.41 10.57 17.12
CA PRO A 153 8.63 11.27 18.38
C PRO A 153 8.14 10.46 19.59
N GLU A 154 8.84 10.54 20.72
CA GLU A 154 8.39 9.90 21.99
C GLU A 154 7.43 10.78 22.82
N LYS A 155 7.23 12.04 22.40
CA LYS A 155 6.39 13.02 23.07
C LYS A 155 5.89 14.05 22.06
N GLY A 156 4.99 14.91 22.52
CA GLY A 156 4.39 15.95 21.69
C GLY A 156 3.08 15.51 21.06
N ILE A 157 2.36 16.47 20.50
CA ILE A 157 1.06 16.27 19.86
C ILE A 157 1.20 16.62 18.38
N LEU A 158 0.93 15.66 17.51
CA LEU A 158 0.84 15.85 16.07
C LEU A 158 -0.63 15.90 15.64
N GLN A 159 -0.98 16.86 14.81
CA GLN A 159 -2.35 17.09 14.35
C GLN A 159 -2.40 17.16 12.83
N PHE A 160 -3.51 16.67 12.29
CA PHE A 160 -3.82 16.67 10.86
C PHE A 160 -5.16 17.37 10.69
N TYR A 161 -5.20 18.39 9.84
CA TYR A 161 -6.37 19.18 9.54
C TYR A 161 -6.69 19.10 8.05
N ILE A 162 -7.96 19.11 7.69
CA ILE A 162 -8.45 19.18 6.31
C ILE A 162 -9.61 20.16 6.18
N GLU A 163 -9.82 20.66 4.96
CA GLU A 163 -11.00 21.41 4.57
C GLU A 163 -12.23 20.49 4.56
N ALA A 164 -13.37 21.01 5.00
CA ALA A 164 -14.57 20.21 5.27
C ALA A 164 -15.86 20.79 4.65
N GLY A 165 -15.74 21.74 3.72
CA GLY A 165 -16.87 22.32 3.00
C GLY A 165 -17.50 21.37 1.98
N GLY A 166 -16.77 20.34 1.54
CA GLY A 166 -17.26 19.30 0.64
C GLY A 166 -17.29 19.71 -0.84
N GLU A 167 -16.63 20.82 -1.19
CA GLU A 167 -16.45 21.23 -2.59
C GLU A 167 -15.38 20.39 -3.30
N THR A 168 -14.41 19.89 -2.54
CA THR A 168 -13.35 19.00 -2.99
C THR A 168 -13.44 17.64 -2.29
N ALA A 169 -12.76 16.63 -2.83
CA ALA A 169 -12.63 15.34 -2.15
C ALA A 169 -11.67 15.48 -0.97
N TYR A 170 -12.21 15.65 0.23
CA TYR A 170 -11.45 15.71 1.48
C TYR A 170 -10.36 16.79 1.52
N GLY A 171 -10.63 17.96 0.93
CA GLY A 171 -9.67 19.06 0.88
C GLY A 171 -8.59 18.89 -0.18
N ILE A 172 -8.69 17.94 -1.12
CA ILE A 172 -7.70 17.78 -2.19
C ILE A 172 -7.98 18.72 -3.36
N GLU A 173 -7.08 19.67 -3.60
CA GLU A 173 -7.11 20.63 -4.72
C GLU A 173 -6.17 20.23 -5.88
N GLU A 174 -5.07 19.57 -5.56
CA GLU A 174 -4.03 19.10 -6.48
C GLU A 174 -3.65 17.67 -6.08
N TYR A 175 -3.56 16.75 -7.04
CA TYR A 175 -3.37 15.34 -6.74
C TYR A 175 -2.04 14.81 -7.30
N PRO A 176 -1.13 14.27 -6.46
CA PRO A 176 -1.19 14.25 -4.99
C PRO A 176 -0.85 15.63 -4.37
N GLN A 177 -1.34 15.91 -3.15
CA GLN A 177 -1.24 17.26 -2.58
C GLN A 177 0.00 17.43 -1.69
N LEU A 178 0.90 18.34 -2.08
CA LEU A 178 2.07 18.72 -1.28
C LEU A 178 1.89 20.05 -0.54
N LYS A 179 1.13 20.97 -1.13
CA LYS A 179 0.92 22.31 -0.56
C LYS A 179 -0.15 22.24 0.52
N GLN A 180 0.21 22.67 1.74
CA GLN A 180 -0.68 22.72 2.89
C GLN A 180 -1.66 23.91 2.84
N THR A 181 -2.40 24.04 1.73
CA THR A 181 -3.44 25.06 1.53
C THR A 181 -4.72 24.66 2.27
N THR A 182 -5.34 23.58 1.83
CA THR A 182 -6.61 23.01 2.30
C THR A 182 -6.41 21.83 3.26
N PHE A 183 -5.16 21.49 3.58
CA PHE A 183 -4.82 20.64 4.72
C PHE A 183 -3.71 21.30 5.55
N ARG A 184 -3.52 20.86 6.79
CA ARG A 184 -2.42 21.33 7.64
C ARG A 184 -1.95 20.24 8.60
N VAL A 185 -0.64 20.11 8.74
CA VAL A 185 -0.01 19.29 9.78
C VAL A 185 0.71 20.20 10.76
N ILE A 186 0.40 20.06 12.05
CA ILE A 186 0.97 20.88 13.11
C ILE A 186 1.50 19.97 14.21
N TYR A 187 2.72 20.24 14.66
CA TYR A 187 3.37 19.50 15.74
C TYR A 187 3.69 20.41 16.93
N PHE A 188 3.24 20.01 18.12
CA PHE A 188 3.51 20.67 19.39
C PHE A 188 4.45 19.80 20.23
N PRO A 189 5.77 20.09 20.29
CA PRO A 189 6.75 19.21 20.93
C PRO A 189 6.63 19.14 22.47
N GLU A 190 6.12 20.20 23.09
CA GLU A 190 5.97 20.33 24.55
C GLU A 190 4.55 20.82 24.87
N PRO A 191 3.52 19.94 24.86
CA PRO A 191 2.15 20.35 25.08
C PRO A 191 1.91 20.80 26.53
N ASP A 192 1.17 21.90 26.71
CA ASP A 192 0.73 22.37 28.02
C ASP A 192 -0.64 21.77 28.35
N LEU A 193 -0.69 20.88 29.34
CA LEU A 193 -1.91 20.15 29.70
C LEU A 193 -2.79 20.94 30.69
N ASN A 194 -2.50 22.21 30.93
CA ASN A 194 -3.38 23.08 31.70
C ASN A 194 -4.49 23.65 30.81
N ILE A 195 -5.74 23.21 31.06
CA ILE A 195 -6.92 23.63 30.30
C ILE A 195 -7.08 25.16 30.24
N ASP A 196 -6.68 25.90 31.28
CA ASP A 196 -6.78 27.36 31.32
C ASP A 196 -5.90 28.07 30.27
N ASN A 197 -4.88 27.38 29.75
CA ASN A 197 -3.95 27.88 28.73
C ASN A 197 -4.39 27.50 27.30
N LEU A 198 -5.45 26.72 27.16
CA LEU A 198 -5.92 26.18 25.89
C LEU A 198 -7.18 26.91 25.39
N LEU A 199 -7.32 26.98 24.07
CA LEU A 199 -8.56 27.40 23.44
C LEU A 199 -9.61 26.31 23.68
N ASP A 200 -10.75 26.72 24.22
CA ASP A 200 -11.87 25.84 24.59
C ASP A 200 -13.18 26.21 23.89
N ASN A 201 -13.20 27.31 23.13
CA ASN A 201 -14.32 27.74 22.31
C ASN A 201 -13.96 27.64 20.82
N PHE A 202 -14.69 26.78 20.10
CA PHE A 202 -14.54 26.54 18.66
C PHE A 202 -15.82 26.85 17.88
N ASP A 203 -16.70 27.71 18.41
CA ASP A 203 -17.98 28.11 17.78
C ASP A 203 -17.81 28.78 16.40
N PHE A 204 -16.58 29.16 16.04
CA PHE A 204 -16.24 29.70 14.73
C PHE A 204 -16.08 28.62 13.64
N LEU A 205 -16.01 27.34 14.00
CA LEU A 205 -15.87 26.26 13.02
C LEU A 205 -17.15 26.11 12.19
N PRO A 206 -17.03 26.04 10.85
CA PRO A 206 -18.18 25.74 10.00
C PRO A 206 -18.63 24.27 10.19
N PRO A 207 -19.83 23.89 9.69
CA PRO A 207 -20.25 22.49 9.65
C PRO A 207 -19.25 21.63 8.85
N GLY A 208 -18.77 20.53 9.43
CA GLY A 208 -17.77 19.66 8.81
C GLY A 208 -18.35 18.61 7.85
N ILE A 209 -19.15 19.03 6.87
CA ILE A 209 -19.94 18.11 6.01
C ILE A 209 -19.04 17.22 5.13
N GLY A 210 -17.89 17.73 4.69
CA GLY A 210 -16.93 17.02 3.84
C GLY A 210 -15.92 16.16 4.60
N LEU A 211 -16.05 15.98 5.92
CA LEU A 211 -15.16 15.12 6.68
C LEU A 211 -15.48 13.63 6.47
N PRO A 212 -14.47 12.74 6.56
CA PRO A 212 -14.69 11.30 6.53
C PRO A 212 -15.33 10.77 7.83
N LEU A 213 -15.33 11.56 8.90
CA LEU A 213 -16.09 11.30 10.13
C LEU A 213 -16.67 12.59 10.70
N LEU A 214 -17.84 12.51 11.33
CA LEU A 214 -18.45 13.65 12.03
C LEU A 214 -18.24 13.60 13.55
N ASP A 215 -18.01 12.42 14.10
CA ASP A 215 -17.88 12.20 15.54
C ASP A 215 -16.44 12.43 16.04
N CYS A 216 -16.28 12.35 17.35
CA CYS A 216 -14.97 12.25 18.00
C CYS A 216 -14.76 10.82 18.47
N LEU A 217 -13.62 10.21 18.11
CA LEU A 217 -13.27 8.86 18.50
C LEU A 217 -11.93 8.88 19.22
N GLY A 218 -11.88 8.51 20.50
CA GLY A 218 -10.62 8.30 21.20
C GLY A 218 -9.85 7.10 20.61
N LEU A 219 -8.52 7.10 20.69
CA LEU A 219 -7.69 6.07 20.02
C LEU A 219 -6.97 5.14 21.01
N ASN A 220 -6.85 3.87 20.64
CA ASN A 220 -5.96 2.90 21.26
C ASN A 220 -4.86 2.50 20.30
N PHE A 221 -3.71 2.08 20.85
CA PHE A 221 -2.51 1.80 20.06
C PHE A 221 -1.90 0.44 20.40
N ALA A 222 -1.42 -0.27 19.38
CA ALA A 222 -0.65 -1.50 19.53
C ALA A 222 0.50 -1.56 18.53
N ILE A 223 1.63 -2.18 18.91
CA ILE A 223 2.68 -2.50 17.93
C ILE A 223 2.28 -3.76 17.18
N LYS A 224 2.33 -3.65 15.86
CA LYS A 224 2.17 -4.75 14.90
C LYS A 224 3.31 -4.71 13.92
N SER A 225 3.39 -5.71 13.06
CA SER A 225 4.35 -5.73 11.96
C SER A 225 3.70 -6.30 10.72
N THR A 226 4.01 -5.74 9.57
CA THR A 226 3.49 -6.18 8.27
C THR A 226 4.60 -6.08 7.22
N PRO A 227 4.65 -6.98 6.22
CA PRO A 227 5.55 -6.81 5.10
C PRO A 227 5.04 -5.71 4.15
N MET A 228 5.88 -5.29 3.20
CA MET A 228 5.51 -4.24 2.24
C MET A 228 4.39 -4.73 1.31
N SER A 229 3.46 -3.84 0.95
CA SER A 229 2.49 -4.10 -0.12
C SER A 229 3.18 -4.27 -1.47
N ALA A 230 2.68 -5.17 -2.32
CA ALA A 230 3.14 -5.30 -3.70
C ALA A 230 2.92 -4.01 -4.53
N SER A 231 1.92 -3.21 -4.13
CA SER A 231 1.53 -1.95 -4.79
C SER A 231 2.41 -0.76 -4.37
N ASP A 232 3.26 -0.91 -3.34
CA ASP A 232 4.21 0.15 -2.99
C ASP A 232 5.21 0.34 -4.13
N TYR A 233 5.42 1.57 -4.58
CA TYR A 233 6.25 1.86 -5.75
C TYR A 233 7.71 1.34 -5.64
N ARG A 234 8.18 1.12 -4.40
CA ARG A 234 9.53 0.60 -4.10
C ARG A 234 9.60 -0.92 -4.21
N PHE A 235 8.46 -1.62 -4.15
CA PHE A 235 8.40 -3.08 -4.03
C PHE A 235 9.06 -3.79 -5.20
N ARG A 236 8.77 -3.37 -6.45
CA ARG A 236 9.38 -3.96 -7.65
C ARG A 236 10.91 -3.90 -7.61
N ASN A 237 11.47 -2.75 -7.26
CA ASN A 237 12.92 -2.59 -7.17
C ASN A 237 13.51 -3.41 -6.01
N LEU A 238 12.76 -3.55 -4.92
CA LEU A 238 13.15 -4.39 -3.78
C LEU A 238 13.24 -5.86 -4.19
N VAL A 239 12.25 -6.39 -4.93
CA VAL A 239 12.28 -7.74 -5.50
C VAL A 239 13.50 -7.94 -6.39
N LYS A 240 13.73 -7.04 -7.35
CA LYS A 240 14.89 -7.10 -8.25
C LYS A 240 16.23 -7.07 -7.50
N SER A 241 16.32 -6.28 -6.43
CA SER A 241 17.53 -6.17 -5.62
C SER A 241 17.73 -7.35 -4.66
N HIS A 242 16.65 -8.02 -4.26
CA HIS A 242 16.70 -9.15 -3.35
C HIS A 242 17.11 -10.43 -4.07
N PHE A 243 16.49 -10.73 -5.22
CA PHE A 243 16.74 -11.98 -5.92
C PHE A 243 17.89 -11.83 -6.95
N PRO A 244 18.97 -12.62 -6.83
CA PRO A 244 20.13 -12.52 -7.74
C PRO A 244 19.78 -12.76 -9.22
N ILE A 245 18.69 -13.46 -9.49
CA ILE A 245 18.24 -13.80 -10.84
C ILE A 245 17.93 -12.56 -11.69
N PHE A 246 17.56 -11.46 -11.05
CA PHE A 246 17.23 -10.18 -11.71
C PHE A 246 18.43 -9.23 -11.82
N GLN A 247 19.60 -9.62 -11.31
CA GLN A 247 20.82 -8.80 -11.27
C GLN A 247 21.83 -9.22 -12.34
N GLN A 248 21.33 -9.71 -13.48
CA GLN A 248 22.17 -10.21 -14.56
C GLN A 248 22.61 -9.09 -15.51
N ASP A 249 23.88 -9.12 -15.89
CA ASP A 249 24.47 -8.22 -16.88
C ASP A 249 24.44 -8.83 -18.29
N ASN A 250 24.47 -7.97 -19.33
CA ASN A 250 24.57 -8.36 -20.74
C ASN A 250 23.39 -9.20 -21.28
N LEU A 251 22.19 -8.93 -20.80
CA LEU A 251 20.96 -9.59 -21.27
C LEU A 251 20.59 -9.14 -22.70
N THR A 252 19.97 -10.03 -23.46
CA THR A 252 19.28 -9.62 -24.69
C THR A 252 17.97 -8.90 -24.32
N LYS A 253 17.44 -8.08 -25.25
CA LYS A 253 16.16 -7.40 -25.01
C LYS A 253 15.00 -8.38 -24.74
N ALA A 254 15.03 -9.55 -25.37
CA ALA A 254 14.04 -10.60 -25.16
C ALA A 254 14.16 -11.23 -23.75
N MET A 255 15.38 -11.47 -23.27
CA MET A 255 15.61 -11.94 -21.91
C MET A 255 15.17 -10.91 -20.86
N GLU A 256 15.46 -9.62 -21.08
CA GLU A 256 14.99 -8.53 -20.20
C GLU A 256 13.46 -8.56 -20.09
N ASN A 257 12.75 -8.60 -21.21
CA ASN A 257 11.29 -8.64 -21.20
C ASN A 257 10.75 -9.89 -20.48
N SER A 258 11.37 -11.05 -20.69
CA SER A 258 10.97 -12.29 -20.01
C SER A 258 11.19 -12.23 -18.50
N LEU A 259 12.25 -11.55 -18.05
CA LEU A 259 12.50 -11.33 -16.62
C LEU A 259 11.53 -10.31 -16.02
N GLU A 260 11.10 -9.30 -16.78
CA GLU A 260 10.04 -8.37 -16.31
C GLU A 260 8.70 -9.09 -16.12
N GLU A 261 8.30 -9.95 -17.06
CA GLU A 261 7.10 -10.79 -16.91
C GLU A 261 7.20 -11.71 -15.68
N LEU A 262 8.38 -12.28 -15.45
CA LEU A 262 8.64 -13.10 -14.25
C LEU A 262 8.49 -12.29 -12.95
N VAL A 263 8.92 -11.02 -12.94
CA VAL A 263 8.68 -10.11 -11.80
C VAL A 263 7.19 -9.87 -11.62
N ASP A 264 6.44 -9.59 -12.70
CA ASP A 264 4.99 -9.37 -12.64
C ASP A 264 4.26 -10.57 -12.04
N ASP A 265 4.60 -11.78 -12.47
CA ASP A 265 4.02 -13.01 -11.94
C ASP A 265 4.33 -13.23 -10.45
N PHE A 266 5.54 -12.89 -10.01
CA PHE A 266 5.92 -12.96 -8.59
C PHE A 266 5.18 -11.92 -7.75
N LEU A 267 5.05 -10.67 -8.23
CA LEU A 267 4.31 -9.60 -7.57
C LEU A 267 2.86 -10.02 -7.31
N ASN A 268 2.18 -10.56 -8.32
CA ASN A 268 0.83 -11.05 -8.17
C ASN A 268 0.73 -12.20 -7.14
N GLU A 269 1.72 -13.12 -7.08
CA GLU A 269 1.69 -14.26 -6.13
C GLU A 269 1.92 -13.81 -4.70
N TYR A 270 2.77 -12.81 -4.55
CA TYR A 270 2.95 -12.16 -3.29
C TYR A 270 1.68 -11.41 -2.85
N GLU A 271 1.06 -10.64 -3.74
CA GLU A 271 -0.14 -9.85 -3.46
C GLU A 271 -1.29 -10.75 -2.99
N GLU A 272 -1.65 -11.76 -3.78
CA GLU A 272 -2.70 -12.74 -3.42
C GLU A 272 -2.49 -13.41 -2.06
N LYS A 273 -1.23 -13.55 -1.63
CA LYS A 273 -0.88 -14.18 -0.36
C LYS A 273 -0.93 -13.23 0.84
N TYR A 274 -0.62 -11.95 0.64
CA TYR A 274 -0.44 -10.99 1.74
C TYR A 274 -1.41 -9.81 1.73
N GLU A 275 -2.31 -9.70 0.75
CA GLU A 275 -3.31 -8.64 0.65
C GLU A 275 -4.13 -8.49 1.95
N GLU A 276 -4.60 -9.60 2.53
CA GLU A 276 -5.38 -9.60 3.78
C GLU A 276 -4.59 -9.13 5.03
N SER A 277 -3.26 -9.06 4.93
CA SER A 277 -2.39 -8.60 6.03
C SER A 277 -2.16 -7.09 6.02
N LEU A 278 -2.78 -6.38 5.09
CA LEU A 278 -2.62 -4.94 4.86
C LEU A 278 -3.92 -4.20 5.18
N GLY A 279 -3.79 -2.94 5.60
CA GLY A 279 -4.91 -2.04 5.85
C GLY A 279 -5.07 -1.63 7.31
N GLY A 280 -6.21 -0.99 7.58
CA GLY A 280 -6.53 -0.40 8.87
C GLY A 280 -5.78 0.91 9.15
N HIS A 281 -6.13 1.53 10.27
CA HIS A 281 -5.56 2.81 10.69
C HIS A 281 -4.18 2.60 11.31
N CYS A 282 -3.17 3.39 10.94
CA CYS A 282 -1.83 3.21 11.47
C CYS A 282 -0.92 4.45 11.42
N LEU A 283 0.20 4.35 12.17
CA LEU A 283 1.37 5.22 12.07
C LEU A 283 2.61 4.38 11.75
N GLY A 284 3.46 4.84 10.83
CA GLY A 284 4.63 4.11 10.38
C GLY A 284 4.28 2.87 9.55
N GLY A 285 5.24 1.95 9.40
CA GLY A 285 5.04 0.75 8.59
C GLY A 285 5.01 1.03 7.09
N TYR A 286 4.18 0.25 6.39
CA TYR A 286 3.93 0.37 4.96
C TYR A 286 2.48 0.78 4.70
N PRO A 287 2.23 1.66 3.71
CA PRO A 287 0.88 2.01 3.31
C PRO A 287 0.13 0.83 2.72
N ALA A 288 -1.18 0.84 2.94
CA ALA A 288 -2.13 0.07 2.17
C ALA A 288 -2.68 0.93 1.04
N PHE A 289 -3.04 0.28 -0.06
CA PHE A 289 -3.53 0.96 -1.26
C PHE A 289 -4.82 0.30 -1.73
N VAL A 290 -5.76 1.12 -2.16
CA VAL A 290 -6.97 0.68 -2.89
C VAL A 290 -6.88 0.98 -4.39
N GLN A 291 -5.83 1.72 -4.80
CA GLN A 291 -5.50 2.08 -6.18
C GLN A 291 -3.96 2.09 -6.34
N ASN A 292 -3.42 2.87 -7.28
CA ASN A 292 -1.97 2.99 -7.50
C ASN A 292 -1.28 3.84 -6.42
N ASP A 293 0.03 3.66 -6.26
CA ASP A 293 0.87 4.47 -5.39
C ASP A 293 1.39 5.72 -6.11
N ASP A 294 0.75 6.87 -5.90
CA ASP A 294 1.07 8.14 -6.57
C ASP A 294 2.44 8.71 -6.21
N ARG A 295 3.13 8.14 -5.22
CA ARG A 295 4.52 8.53 -4.91
C ARG A 295 5.47 8.17 -6.05
N ALA A 296 5.10 7.20 -6.89
CA ALA A 296 5.89 6.80 -8.06
C ALA A 296 6.10 7.95 -9.07
N ASP A 297 5.15 8.89 -9.14
CA ASP A 297 5.15 10.00 -10.11
C ASP A 297 5.89 11.24 -9.59
N LEU A 298 6.29 11.25 -8.31
CA LEU A 298 7.00 12.37 -7.70
C LEU A 298 8.48 12.40 -8.13
N GLN A 299 8.91 13.54 -8.66
CA GLN A 299 10.29 13.76 -9.09
C GLN A 299 11.13 14.43 -7.99
N GLU A 300 11.22 13.79 -6.83
CA GLU A 300 11.97 14.29 -5.67
C GLU A 300 13.30 13.54 -5.47
N GLU A 301 14.31 14.22 -4.92
CA GLU A 301 15.60 13.57 -4.59
C GLU A 301 15.45 12.56 -3.44
N GLU A 302 14.59 12.86 -2.47
CA GLU A 302 14.20 11.98 -1.36
C GLU A 302 12.69 11.71 -1.44
N GLY A 303 12.30 10.44 -1.49
CA GLY A 303 10.89 10.04 -1.55
C GLY A 303 10.13 10.30 -0.23
N TYR A 304 8.81 10.42 -0.35
CA TYR A 304 7.88 10.48 0.78
C TYR A 304 7.64 9.08 1.35
N ASP A 305 8.70 8.53 1.95
CA ASP A 305 8.84 7.10 2.22
C ASP A 305 8.31 6.64 3.57
N PHE A 306 8.07 7.58 4.49
CA PHE A 306 7.55 7.31 5.82
C PHE A 306 6.05 7.61 5.86
N LEU A 307 5.24 6.61 6.19
CA LEU A 307 3.80 6.75 6.41
C LEU A 307 3.57 7.40 7.77
N LEU A 308 3.19 8.67 7.78
CA LEU A 308 2.99 9.43 9.01
C LEU A 308 1.64 9.15 9.65
N LEU A 309 0.60 8.98 8.83
CA LEU A 309 -0.73 8.55 9.23
C LEU A 309 -1.42 7.86 8.05
N GLN A 310 -2.11 6.76 8.33
CA GLN A 310 -3.12 6.16 7.47
C GLN A 310 -4.43 6.06 8.24
N MET A 311 -5.51 6.44 7.58
CA MET A 311 -6.87 6.34 8.09
C MET A 311 -7.75 5.74 7.00
N ASN A 312 -8.24 4.53 7.24
CA ASN A 312 -9.07 3.80 6.29
C ASN A 312 -10.55 4.15 6.51
N SER A 313 -11.40 3.82 5.54
CA SER A 313 -12.82 3.62 5.83
C SER A 313 -12.98 2.50 6.85
N ASP A 314 -13.92 2.68 7.77
CA ASP A 314 -14.17 1.81 8.92
C ASP A 314 -15.65 1.92 9.28
N ASP A 315 -16.43 0.96 8.78
CA ASP A 315 -17.88 0.91 8.98
C ASP A 315 -18.26 0.77 10.46
N GLU A 316 -17.47 0.06 11.27
CA GLU A 316 -17.74 -0.14 12.69
C GLU A 316 -17.70 1.20 13.44
N HIS A 317 -16.83 2.10 13.00
CA HIS A 317 -16.64 3.43 13.59
C HIS A 317 -17.22 4.58 12.76
N SER A 318 -17.99 4.28 11.71
CA SER A 318 -18.62 5.28 10.83
C SER A 318 -17.62 6.27 10.21
N ILE A 319 -16.46 5.75 9.81
CA ILE A 319 -15.45 6.49 9.04
C ILE A 319 -15.63 6.10 7.57
N MET A 320 -15.79 7.07 6.68
CA MET A 320 -15.99 6.80 5.25
C MET A 320 -15.21 7.76 4.37
N TRP A 321 -14.30 7.20 3.59
CA TRP A 321 -13.50 7.88 2.58
C TRP A 321 -14.03 7.50 1.18
N GLY A 322 -15.02 8.22 0.67
CA GLY A 322 -15.66 7.95 -0.62
C GLY A 322 -16.31 6.58 -0.68
N ASP A 323 -15.89 5.77 -1.65
CA ASP A 323 -16.31 4.37 -1.80
C ASP A 323 -15.25 3.45 -1.15
N GLU A 324 -15.32 3.31 0.17
CA GLU A 324 -14.44 2.45 1.00
C GLU A 324 -12.93 2.72 0.83
N GLY A 325 -12.56 4.00 0.71
CA GLY A 325 -11.20 4.45 0.47
C GLY A 325 -10.31 4.58 1.71
N VAL A 326 -9.19 5.26 1.49
CA VAL A 326 -8.12 5.51 2.48
C VAL A 326 -7.53 6.90 2.30
N GLY A 327 -7.25 7.58 3.41
CA GLY A 327 -6.46 8.81 3.44
C GLY A 327 -5.07 8.54 4.02
N ASN A 328 -4.03 9.07 3.36
CA ASN A 328 -2.64 8.87 3.78
C ASN A 328 -1.88 10.20 3.88
N PHE A 329 -1.03 10.31 4.88
CA PHE A 329 -0.06 11.39 5.03
C PHE A 329 1.34 10.79 5.07
N TYR A 330 2.23 11.28 4.20
CA TYR A 330 3.60 10.82 4.11
C TYR A 330 4.59 11.95 4.37
N ILE A 331 5.77 11.60 4.86
CA ILE A 331 6.86 12.54 5.12
C ILE A 331 8.19 11.95 4.64
N GLN A 332 9.09 12.81 4.17
CA GLN A 332 10.47 12.43 3.91
C GLN A 332 11.18 12.01 5.21
N PRO A 333 11.89 10.87 5.24
CA PRO A 333 12.59 10.41 6.44
C PRO A 333 13.54 11.45 7.05
N SER A 334 14.25 12.24 6.24
CA SER A 334 15.14 13.29 6.75
C SER A 334 14.39 14.43 7.44
N ALA A 335 13.19 14.78 6.97
CA ALA A 335 12.34 15.81 7.55
C ALA A 335 11.75 15.35 8.90
N LEU A 336 11.29 14.10 8.98
CA LEU A 336 10.83 13.48 10.23
C LEU A 336 11.90 13.50 11.31
N LYS A 337 13.16 13.14 10.97
CA LYS A 337 14.30 13.20 11.91
C LYS A 337 14.57 14.60 12.46
N ARG A 338 14.22 15.65 11.70
CA ARG A 338 14.32 17.05 12.13
C ARG A 338 13.05 17.58 12.79
N LEU A 339 11.99 16.76 12.90
CA LEU A 339 10.65 17.15 13.34
C LEU A 339 10.07 18.30 12.50
N ASP A 340 10.38 18.29 11.20
CA ASP A 340 9.99 19.30 10.23
C ASP A 340 8.78 18.82 9.43
N PHE A 341 7.59 19.19 9.89
CA PHE A 341 6.30 18.84 9.28
C PHE A 341 5.82 19.88 8.26
N SER A 342 6.72 20.74 7.76
CA SER A 342 6.35 21.78 6.78
C SER A 342 6.08 21.22 5.38
N GLN A 343 6.63 20.05 5.05
CA GLN A 343 6.40 19.35 3.79
C GLN A 343 5.84 17.95 4.06
N ILE A 344 4.60 17.76 3.65
CA ILE A 344 3.84 16.53 3.84
C ILE A 344 3.15 16.23 2.51
N LEU A 345 3.16 14.97 2.09
CA LEU A 345 2.37 14.50 0.98
C LEU A 345 1.05 13.95 1.53
N TYR A 346 -0.07 14.54 1.10
CA TYR A 346 -1.41 14.11 1.44
C TYR A 346 -2.07 13.48 0.21
N THR A 347 -2.60 12.26 0.37
CA THR A 347 -3.33 11.53 -0.67
C THR A 347 -4.64 10.97 -0.13
N TYR A 348 -5.56 10.73 -1.04
CA TYR A 348 -6.79 9.97 -0.80
C TYR A 348 -7.13 9.17 -2.06
N ASN A 349 -7.47 7.91 -1.87
CA ASN A 349 -7.92 7.00 -2.91
C ASN A 349 -9.17 6.25 -2.44
N CYS A 350 -10.07 5.89 -3.36
CA CYS A 350 -11.22 5.02 -3.10
C CYS A 350 -11.42 4.01 -4.24
N CYS A 351 -12.28 3.02 -4.02
CA CYS A 351 -12.61 2.00 -5.02
C CYS A 351 -13.41 2.54 -6.21
#